data_AF-A0A349K341-F1
#
_entry.id   AF-A0A349K341-F1
#
_cell.length_a   1.000
_cell.length_b   1.000
_cell.length_c   1.000
_cell.angle_alpha   90.00
_cell.angle_beta   90.00
_cell.angle_gamma   90.00
#
_symmetry.space_group_name_H-M   'P 1'
#
loop_
_entity.id
_entity.type
_entity.pdbx_description
1 polymer ?
#
loop_
_entity_poly.entity_id
_entity_poly.type
_entity_poly.pdbx_seq_one_letter_code
_entity_poly.pdbx_strand_id
1 'polypeptide(L)'
;MRSSLLGLIGFSASLSCAQQQFGQLEGEFRLNGKETWKAFEPVREVLQASSAVIYDGWRSVAYGVVVSADGYLVTKASEIDKVEELSVRVDRKHFKEVEVVATTVEWDVALLKVEGEELPLIEWAEAEPGHGTWVVSNG
;
A
#
# COMPACT_ATOMS: atom_id res chain seq x y z
N MET A 1 -72.97 -18.16 46.98
CA MET A 1 -72.04 -18.87 46.07
C MET A 1 -71.77 -17.94 44.89
N ARG A 2 -70.50 -17.58 44.67
CA ARG A 2 -70.07 -16.42 43.87
C ARG A 2 -70.13 -16.71 42.36
N SER A 3 -70.66 -15.74 41.62
CA SER A 3 -70.64 -15.64 40.16
C SER A 3 -69.21 -15.40 39.64
N SER A 4 -68.85 -16.08 38.54
CA SER A 4 -67.54 -15.97 37.89
C SER A 4 -67.67 -15.09 36.64
N LEU A 5 -66.97 -13.95 36.60
CA LEU A 5 -66.74 -13.17 35.39
C LEU A 5 -65.48 -13.70 34.70
N LEU A 6 -65.61 -14.12 33.43
CA LEU A 6 -64.49 -14.36 32.54
C LEU A 6 -63.91 -13.01 32.07
N GLY A 7 -62.66 -12.74 32.41
CA GLY A 7 -61.84 -11.71 31.78
C GLY A 7 -60.96 -12.32 30.70
N LEU A 8 -61.23 -12.01 29.43
CA LEU A 8 -60.33 -12.32 28.31
C LEU A 8 -59.20 -11.28 28.30
N ILE A 9 -58.00 -11.69 28.71
CA ILE A 9 -56.77 -10.92 28.48
C ILE A 9 -56.22 -11.37 27.13
N GLY A 10 -56.42 -10.55 26.11
CA GLY A 10 -55.78 -10.73 24.80
C GLY A 10 -54.28 -10.50 24.92
N PHE A 11 -53.50 -11.56 24.75
CA PHE A 11 -52.04 -11.47 24.65
C PHE A 11 -51.71 -11.11 23.20
N SER A 12 -51.55 -9.82 22.91
CA SER A 12 -50.99 -9.39 21.63
C SER A 12 -49.50 -9.72 21.62
N ALA A 13 -49.14 -10.85 21.02
CA ALA A 13 -47.75 -11.15 20.67
C ALA A 13 -47.31 -10.10 19.64
N SER A 14 -46.54 -9.11 20.09
CA SER A 14 -45.78 -8.25 19.19
C SER A 14 -44.78 -9.13 18.45
N LEU A 15 -45.09 -9.42 17.19
CA LEU A 15 -44.11 -9.83 16.19
C LEU A 15 -43.12 -8.67 16.05
N SER A 16 -42.10 -8.67 16.89
CA SER A 16 -40.90 -7.89 16.62
C SER A 16 -40.34 -8.44 15.32
N CYS A 17 -40.44 -7.65 14.25
CA CYS A 17 -39.84 -7.98 12.97
C CYS A 17 -38.40 -8.44 13.22
N ALA A 18 -38.12 -9.71 12.98
CA ALA A 18 -36.82 -10.11 12.53
C ALA A 18 -36.60 -9.34 11.21
N GLN A 19 -36.01 -8.15 11.29
CA GLN A 19 -35.39 -7.52 10.14
C GLN A 19 -34.21 -8.42 9.80
N GLN A 20 -34.51 -9.45 9.01
CA GLN A 20 -33.53 -10.27 8.36
C GLN A 20 -32.70 -9.30 7.51
N GLN A 21 -31.46 -9.10 7.95
CA GLN A 21 -30.46 -8.21 7.36
C GLN A 21 -30.02 -8.81 6.01
N PHE A 22 -30.96 -8.91 5.07
CA PHE A 22 -30.74 -9.42 3.73
C PHE A 22 -29.84 -8.43 2.99
N GLY A 23 -28.62 -8.87 2.68
CA GLY A 23 -27.70 -8.14 1.80
C GLY A 23 -26.45 -7.56 2.46
N GLN A 24 -26.19 -7.78 3.75
CA GLN A 24 -24.87 -7.50 4.32
C GLN A 24 -24.11 -8.78 4.61
N LEU A 25 -22.91 -8.89 4.02
CA LEU A 25 -21.92 -9.93 4.35
C LEU A 25 -21.64 -9.91 5.86
N GLU A 26 -21.24 -11.04 6.44
CA GLU A 26 -20.77 -11.07 7.83
C GLU A 26 -19.50 -10.20 7.97
N GLY A 27 -19.22 -9.66 9.15
CA GLY A 27 -18.15 -8.68 9.35
C GLY A 27 -16.79 -9.13 8.81
N GLU A 28 -16.47 -10.42 8.90
CA GLU A 28 -15.25 -11.01 8.36
C GLU A 28 -15.22 -11.03 6.82
N PHE A 29 -16.37 -11.19 6.18
CA PHE A 29 -16.53 -11.13 4.72
C PHE A 29 -16.76 -9.71 4.19
N ARG A 30 -16.99 -8.71 5.05
CA ARG A 30 -16.99 -7.28 4.65
C ARG A 30 -15.59 -6.73 4.49
N LEU A 31 -14.64 -7.29 5.23
CA LEU A 31 -13.26 -6.87 5.25
C LEU A 31 -12.44 -8.01 4.67
N ASN A 32 -12.43 -8.10 3.34
CA ASN A 32 -11.52 -8.98 2.60
C ASN A 32 -10.05 -8.72 2.95
N GLY A 33 -9.75 -7.69 3.75
CA GLY A 33 -8.46 -7.28 4.25
C GLY A 33 -7.52 -8.45 4.46
N LYS A 34 -7.72 -9.33 5.45
CA LYS A 34 -6.67 -10.31 5.83
C LYS A 34 -6.26 -11.23 4.68
N GLU A 35 -7.22 -11.81 3.96
CA GLU A 35 -6.91 -12.69 2.83
C GLU A 35 -6.38 -11.91 1.62
N THR A 36 -6.85 -10.69 1.40
CA THR A 36 -6.33 -9.79 0.35
C THR A 36 -4.89 -9.37 0.64
N TRP A 37 -4.59 -8.94 1.87
CA TRP A 37 -3.23 -8.61 2.33
C TRP A 37 -2.30 -9.80 2.15
N LYS A 38 -2.75 -10.99 2.54
CA LYS A 38 -1.99 -12.22 2.38
C LYS A 38 -1.69 -12.53 0.90
N ALA A 39 -2.61 -12.24 -0.01
CA ALA A 39 -2.38 -12.41 -1.44
C ALA A 39 -1.29 -11.47 -1.99
N PHE A 40 -1.10 -10.28 -1.40
CA PHE A 40 -0.06 -9.32 -1.79
C PHE A 40 1.23 -9.42 -0.98
N GLU A 41 1.28 -10.27 0.04
CA GLU A 41 2.45 -10.40 0.92
C GLU A 41 3.77 -10.65 0.14
N PRO A 42 3.82 -11.55 -0.87
CA PRO A 42 5.07 -11.76 -1.62
C PRO A 42 5.53 -10.51 -2.37
N VAL A 43 4.59 -9.74 -2.92
CA VAL A 43 4.90 -8.48 -3.62
C VAL A 43 5.36 -7.42 -2.62
N ARG A 44 4.72 -7.37 -1.44
CA ARG A 44 5.10 -6.45 -0.37
C ARG A 44 6.53 -6.69 0.12
N GLU A 45 6.95 -7.93 0.28
CA GLU A 45 8.32 -8.26 0.69
C GLU A 45 9.36 -7.72 -0.31
N VAL A 46 9.11 -7.91 -1.62
CA VAL A 46 9.98 -7.38 -2.68
C VAL A 46 10.03 -5.85 -2.64
N LEU A 47 8.87 -5.20 -2.50
CA LEU A 47 8.79 -3.74 -2.43
C LEU A 47 9.48 -3.19 -1.17
N GLN A 48 9.36 -3.84 -0.01
CA GLN A 48 10.02 -3.40 1.22
C GLN A 48 11.54 -3.44 1.11
N ALA A 49 12.08 -4.44 0.42
CA ALA A 49 13.53 -4.55 0.21
C ALA A 49 14.02 -3.55 -0.85
N SER A 50 13.37 -3.50 -2.02
CA SER A 50 13.89 -2.84 -3.22
C SER A 50 13.44 -1.38 -3.38
N SER A 51 12.58 -0.89 -2.48
CA SER A 51 12.19 0.52 -2.47
C SER A 51 13.26 1.41 -1.86
N ALA A 52 13.47 2.53 -2.52
CA ALA A 52 14.24 3.65 -2.01
C ALA A 52 13.28 4.67 -1.39
N VAL A 53 13.57 5.11 -0.18
CA VAL A 53 12.90 6.26 0.44
C VAL A 53 13.83 7.45 0.34
N ILE A 54 13.36 8.54 -0.26
CA ILE A 54 14.14 9.74 -0.55
C ILE A 54 13.77 10.81 0.46
N TYR A 55 14.80 11.44 1.01
CA TYR A 55 14.67 12.43 2.08
C TYR A 55 15.26 13.77 1.66
N ASP A 56 14.65 14.81 2.23
CA ASP A 56 15.18 16.17 2.32
C ASP A 56 15.37 16.48 3.81
N GLY A 57 16.61 16.38 4.28
CA GLY A 57 16.94 16.33 5.70
C GLY A 57 16.24 15.15 6.38
N TRP A 58 15.32 15.43 7.31
CA TRP A 58 14.53 14.40 8.02
C TRP A 58 13.19 14.07 7.35
N ARG A 59 12.78 14.86 6.35
CA ARG A 59 11.46 14.69 5.72
C ARG A 59 11.57 13.71 4.56
N SER A 60 10.78 12.63 4.61
CA SER A 60 10.56 11.80 3.42
C SER A 60 9.80 12.62 2.38
N VAL A 61 10.36 12.76 1.18
CA VAL A 61 9.79 13.55 0.08
C VAL A 61 9.33 12.70 -1.09
N ALA A 62 9.97 11.55 -1.32
CA ALA A 62 9.62 10.68 -2.45
C ALA A 62 9.95 9.22 -2.18
N TYR A 63 9.42 8.36 -3.05
CA TYR A 63 9.83 6.98 -3.17
C TYR A 63 10.49 6.75 -4.53
N GLY A 64 11.41 5.80 -4.57
CA GLY A 64 12.05 5.32 -5.77
C GLY A 64 12.25 3.81 -5.72
N VAL A 65 12.89 3.26 -6.73
CA VAL A 65 13.20 1.84 -6.85
C VAL A 65 14.67 1.63 -7.21
N VAL A 66 15.30 0.62 -6.61
CA VAL A 66 16.64 0.17 -6.99
C VAL A 66 16.56 -0.52 -8.35
N VAL A 67 17.35 -0.04 -9.32
CA VAL A 67 17.39 -0.57 -10.69
C VAL A 67 18.73 -1.22 -11.04
N SER A 68 19.71 -1.15 -10.13
CA SER A 68 20.94 -1.93 -10.22
C SER A 68 21.51 -2.25 -8.84
N ALA A 69 22.13 -3.41 -8.70
CA ALA A 69 22.73 -3.89 -7.45
C ALA A 69 23.92 -3.02 -6.96
N ASP A 70 24.54 -2.26 -7.86
CA ASP A 70 25.64 -1.33 -7.59
C ASP A 70 25.18 0.11 -7.25
N GLY A 71 23.87 0.32 -7.06
CA GLY A 71 23.37 1.57 -6.46
C GLY A 71 22.67 2.55 -7.39
N TYR A 72 22.32 2.17 -8.62
CA TYR A 72 21.43 2.99 -9.44
C TYR A 72 19.98 2.90 -8.97
N LEU A 73 19.31 4.05 -8.88
CA LEU A 73 17.93 4.17 -8.42
C LEU A 73 17.13 5.05 -9.37
N VAL A 74 15.84 4.75 -9.55
CA VAL A 74 14.93 5.59 -10.33
C VAL A 74 13.86 6.20 -9.43
N THR A 75 13.56 7.47 -9.66
CA THR A 75 12.49 8.21 -8.98
C THR A 75 11.84 9.24 -9.92
N LYS A 76 10.83 9.94 -9.41
CA LYS A 76 10.17 11.05 -10.10
C LYS A 76 11.02 12.33 -9.98
N ALA A 77 11.31 12.97 -11.10
CA ALA A 77 12.25 14.10 -11.16
C ALA A 77 11.73 15.34 -10.39
N SER A 78 10.46 15.67 -10.53
CA SER A 78 9.87 16.86 -9.91
C SER A 78 9.84 16.79 -8.38
N GLU A 79 9.92 15.60 -7.80
CA GLU A 79 9.93 15.42 -6.33
C GLU A 79 11.29 15.76 -5.73
N ILE A 80 12.37 15.70 -6.51
CA ILE A 80 13.74 15.95 -6.03
C ILE A 80 14.31 17.31 -6.47
N ASP A 81 13.62 18.03 -7.36
CA ASP A 81 14.08 19.31 -7.94
C ASP A 81 14.40 20.40 -6.90
N LYS A 82 13.71 20.38 -5.75
CA LYS A 82 13.85 21.40 -4.68
C LYS A 82 14.45 20.86 -3.39
N VAL A 83 15.01 19.66 -3.43
CA VAL A 83 15.61 19.03 -2.25
C VAL A 83 16.95 19.71 -1.95
N GLU A 84 17.14 20.15 -0.71
CA GLU A 84 18.36 20.84 -0.28
C GLU A 84 19.36 19.86 0.35
N GLU A 85 18.87 18.90 1.15
CA GLU A 85 19.69 17.88 1.80
C GLU A 85 19.23 16.48 1.36
N LEU A 86 19.63 16.11 0.14
CA LEU A 86 19.26 14.84 -0.48
C LEU A 86 19.93 13.65 0.22
N SER A 87 19.11 12.72 0.70
CA SER A 87 19.59 11.41 1.13
C SER A 87 18.60 10.31 0.76
N VAL A 88 19.10 9.07 0.68
CA VAL A 88 18.32 7.90 0.27
C VAL A 88 18.48 6.80 1.31
N ARG A 89 17.38 6.11 1.62
CA ARG A 89 17.40 4.86 2.38
C ARG A 89 16.89 3.71 1.53
N VAL A 90 17.64 2.63 1.48
CA VAL A 90 17.24 1.36 0.85
C VAL A 90 17.33 0.28 1.92
N ASP A 91 16.24 -0.44 2.18
CA ASP A 91 16.09 -1.34 3.33
C ASP A 91 16.60 -0.67 4.64
N ARG A 92 17.71 -1.18 5.19
CA ARG A 92 18.37 -0.72 6.42
C ARG A 92 19.58 0.19 6.15
N LYS A 93 20.00 0.35 4.89
CA LYS A 93 21.16 1.15 4.51
C LYS A 93 20.74 2.60 4.24
N HIS A 94 21.45 3.55 4.82
CA HIS A 94 21.21 4.98 4.65
C HIS A 94 22.40 5.64 3.94
N PHE A 95 22.13 6.33 2.84
CA PHE A 95 23.12 6.96 1.97
C PHE A 95 22.92 8.47 2.02
N LYS A 96 23.92 9.17 2.56
CA LYS A 96 23.92 10.64 2.62
C LYS A 96 24.55 11.29 1.38
N GLU A 97 25.41 10.54 0.69
CA GLU A 97 26.01 10.94 -0.56
C GLU A 97 25.20 10.30 -1.68
N VAL A 98 24.46 11.13 -2.42
CA VAL A 98 23.58 10.72 -3.52
C VAL A 98 23.89 11.61 -4.71
N GLU A 99 24.24 11.01 -5.83
CA GLU A 99 24.45 11.73 -7.08
C GLU A 99 23.16 11.70 -7.91
N VAL A 100 22.78 12.85 -8.47
CA VAL A 100 21.75 12.93 -9.51
C VAL A 100 22.45 12.76 -10.85
N VAL A 101 22.38 11.55 -11.43
CA VAL A 101 23.10 11.19 -12.65
C VAL A 101 22.45 11.82 -13.88
N ALA A 102 21.12 11.78 -13.95
CA ALA A 102 20.36 12.34 -15.06
C ALA A 102 18.91 12.64 -14.63
N THR A 103 18.29 13.63 -15.26
CA THR A 103 16.85 13.92 -15.12
C THR A 103 16.24 14.23 -16.48
N THR A 104 14.94 13.99 -16.63
CA THR A 104 14.19 14.35 -17.84
C THR A 104 12.88 15.02 -17.44
N VAL A 105 12.58 16.19 -18.03
CA VAL A 105 11.34 16.92 -17.77
C VAL A 105 10.16 16.28 -18.49
N GLU A 106 10.38 15.77 -19.72
CA GLU A 106 9.33 15.19 -20.55
C GLU A 106 8.66 13.97 -19.90
N TRP A 107 9.47 13.11 -19.28
CA TRP A 107 9.00 11.86 -18.65
C TRP A 107 8.91 11.96 -17.13
N ASP A 108 9.40 13.07 -16.55
CA ASP A 108 9.46 13.31 -15.12
C ASP A 108 10.21 12.20 -14.35
N VAL A 109 11.32 11.75 -14.90
CA VAL A 109 12.16 10.66 -14.37
C VAL A 109 13.54 11.19 -14.01
N ALA A 110 14.04 10.77 -12.84
CA ALA A 110 15.40 10.98 -12.39
C ALA A 110 16.11 9.65 -12.13
N LEU A 111 17.36 9.56 -12.58
CA LEU A 111 18.31 8.50 -12.26
C LEU A 111 19.27 9.02 -11.19
N LEU A 112 19.31 8.33 -10.06
CA LEU A 112 20.20 8.60 -8.94
C LEU A 112 21.25 7.51 -8.82
N LYS A 113 22.37 7.84 -8.19
CA LYS A 113 23.43 6.89 -7.82
C LYS A 113 23.81 7.05 -6.35
N VAL A 114 23.97 5.92 -5.67
CA VAL A 114 24.59 5.83 -4.34
C VAL A 114 25.73 4.82 -4.39
N GLU A 115 26.69 4.95 -3.48
CA GLU A 115 27.77 3.97 -3.33
C GLU A 115 27.30 2.80 -2.47
N GLY A 116 26.94 1.70 -3.13
CA GLY A 116 26.48 0.48 -2.48
C GLY A 116 26.73 -0.75 -3.34
N GLU A 117 26.92 -1.88 -2.69
CA GLU A 117 27.03 -3.19 -3.32
C GLU A 117 25.89 -4.09 -2.82
N GLU A 118 25.48 -5.01 -3.68
CA GLU A 118 24.45 -6.01 -3.40
C GLU A 118 23.14 -5.38 -2.90
N LEU A 119 22.72 -4.27 -3.51
CA LEU A 119 21.41 -3.69 -3.22
C LEU A 119 20.30 -4.58 -3.80
N PRO A 120 19.18 -4.75 -3.07
CA PRO A 120 18.04 -5.54 -3.55
C PRO A 120 17.43 -4.88 -4.79
N LEU A 121 17.54 -5.58 -5.92
CA LEU A 121 17.10 -5.13 -7.24
C LEU A 121 15.67 -5.60 -7.52
N ILE A 122 14.87 -4.75 -8.17
CA ILE A 122 13.59 -5.17 -8.73
C ILE A 122 13.79 -5.98 -10.02
N GLU A 123 13.02 -7.06 -10.18
CA GLU A 123 12.96 -7.78 -11.46
C GLU A 123 12.01 -7.06 -12.41
N TRP A 124 12.49 -6.75 -13.61
CA TRP A 124 11.68 -6.14 -14.66
C TRP A 124 10.82 -7.19 -15.35
N ALA A 125 9.53 -6.90 -15.53
CA ALA A 125 8.65 -7.73 -16.33
C ALA A 125 8.91 -7.50 -17.84
N GLU A 126 9.01 -8.58 -18.61
CA GLU A 126 9.17 -8.50 -20.08
C GLU A 126 7.82 -8.31 -20.80
N ALA A 127 6.72 -8.64 -20.14
CA ALA A 127 5.38 -8.61 -20.73
C ALA A 127 4.52 -7.50 -20.11
N GLU A 128 3.68 -6.88 -20.94
CA GLU A 128 2.69 -5.93 -20.46
C GLU A 128 1.60 -6.64 -19.62
N PRO A 129 1.17 -6.05 -18.49
CA PRO A 129 0.10 -6.63 -17.70
C PRO A 129 -1.22 -6.56 -18.46
N GLY A 130 -1.97 -7.66 -18.45
CA GLY A 130 -3.32 -7.69 -19.02
C GLY A 130 -4.29 -6.76 -18.27
N HIS A 131 -5.38 -6.38 -18.94
CA HIS A 131 -6.43 -5.58 -18.30
C HIS A 131 -7.02 -6.29 -17.07
N GLY A 132 -7.19 -5.55 -15.97
CA GLY A 132 -7.68 -6.09 -14.70
C GLY A 132 -6.60 -6.71 -13.81
N THR A 133 -5.33 -6.70 -14.22
CA THR A 133 -4.19 -7.07 -13.36
C THR A 133 -4.11 -6.12 -12.17
N TRP A 134 -3.94 -6.69 -10.97
CA TRP A 134 -3.74 -5.90 -9.77
C TRP A 134 -2.29 -5.45 -9.69
N VAL A 135 -2.08 -4.22 -9.26
CA VAL A 135 -0.76 -3.62 -9.09
C VAL A 135 -0.61 -3.10 -7.66
N VAL A 136 0.62 -3.09 -7.18
CA VAL A 136 0.99 -2.53 -5.88
C VAL A 136 2.06 -1.49 -6.11
N SER A 137 1.87 -0.29 -5.58
CA SER A 137 2.90 0.75 -5.55
C SER A 137 3.62 0.72 -4.20
N ASN A 138 4.89 1.13 -4.20
CA ASN A 138 5.56 1.44 -2.94
C ASN A 138 5.00 2.75 -2.34
N GLY A 139 4.81 2.77 -1.03
CA GLY A 139 4.20 3.89 -0.29
C GLY A 139 3.36 3.45 0.89
#